data_AF-A0A6P7WZK6-F1
#
_entry.id   AF-A0A6P7WZK6-F1
#
_cell.length_a   1.000
_cell.length_b   1.000
_cell.length_c   1.000
_cell.angle_alpha   90.00
_cell.angle_beta   90.00
_cell.angle_gamma   90.00
#
_symmetry.space_group_name_H-M   'P 1'
#
loop_
_entity.id
_entity.type
_entity.pdbx_description
1 polymer ?
#
loop_
_entity_poly.entity_id
_entity_poly.type
_entity_poly.pdbx_seq_one_letter_code
_entity_poly.pdbx_strand_id
1 'polypeptide(L)'
;MAFDGTWKLDRTENYDKFMEVMGVDGKLAAQDNLMTIKQNGKQFSVHESSVFNASDMVFRLEEIHEYSMLGIKLVGIWRRLGLKLEGNFNRKDNKKLLKTEQEIAGGELIQVSLHC
;
A
#
# COMPACT_ATOMS: atom_id res chain seq x y z
N MET A 1 -10.19 -15.56 -0.05
CA MET A 1 -9.34 -15.32 1.14
C MET A 1 -9.75 -13.99 1.77
N ALA A 2 -9.29 -13.66 2.98
CA ALA A 2 -9.82 -12.52 3.74
C ALA A 2 -9.72 -11.17 2.97
N PHE A 3 -8.61 -10.95 2.25
CA PHE A 3 -8.35 -9.71 1.52
C PHE A 3 -8.92 -9.65 0.10
N ASP A 4 -9.46 -10.76 -0.43
CA ASP A 4 -9.93 -10.80 -1.81
C ASP A 4 -11.15 -9.91 -1.99
N GLY A 5 -11.07 -8.96 -2.93
CA GLY A 5 -12.16 -8.05 -3.20
C GLY A 5 -11.70 -6.76 -3.88
N THR A 6 -12.68 -5.92 -4.19
CA THR A 6 -12.47 -4.55 -4.65
C THR A 6 -12.87 -3.60 -3.53
N TRP A 7 -11.91 -2.80 -3.11
CA TRP A 7 -11.98 -1.84 -2.02
C TRP A 7 -12.01 -0.44 -2.61
N LYS A 8 -13.00 0.36 -2.24
CA LYS A 8 -13.06 1.78 -2.59
C LYS A 8 -12.60 2.61 -1.41
N LEU A 9 -11.75 3.60 -1.66
CA LEU A 9 -11.36 4.56 -0.64
C LEU A 9 -12.59 5.33 -0.13
N ASP A 10 -12.90 5.16 1.15
CA ASP A 10 -14.00 5.86 1.83
C ASP A 10 -13.53 7.17 2.49
N ARG A 11 -12.45 7.08 3.28
CA ARG A 11 -11.87 8.19 4.03
C ARG A 11 -10.36 8.06 4.19
N THR A 12 -9.70 9.18 4.47
CA THR A 12 -8.28 9.23 4.81
C THR A 12 -8.06 10.09 6.05
N GLU A 13 -7.01 9.82 6.79
CA GLU A 13 -6.60 10.60 7.95
C GLU A 13 -5.09 10.89 7.86
N ASN A 14 -4.69 12.17 7.99
CA ASN A 14 -3.30 12.65 7.87
C ASN A 14 -2.57 12.24 6.57
N TYR A 15 -3.30 11.83 5.54
CA TYR A 15 -2.71 11.34 4.29
C TYR A 15 -2.00 12.46 3.52
N ASP A 16 -2.54 13.67 3.54
CA ASP A 16 -1.92 14.89 3.00
C ASP A 16 -0.54 15.13 3.61
N LYS A 17 -0.42 15.07 4.94
CA LYS A 17 0.85 15.25 5.65
C LYS A 17 1.83 14.11 5.35
N PHE A 18 1.33 12.87 5.25
CA PHE A 18 2.15 11.73 4.85
C PHE A 18 2.73 11.96 3.45
N MET A 19 1.92 12.42 2.50
CA MET A 19 2.36 12.71 1.14
C MET A 19 3.40 13.83 1.08
N GLU A 20 3.21 14.89 1.88
CA GLU A 20 4.19 15.97 2.03
C GLU A 20 5.54 15.45 2.51
N VAL A 21 5.54 14.62 3.57
CA VAL A 21 6.75 13.97 4.09
C VAL A 21 7.37 13.01 3.06
N MET A 22 6.53 12.38 2.22
CA MET A 22 7.01 11.55 1.13
C MET A 22 7.65 12.35 0.00
N GLY A 23 7.41 13.66 -0.08
CA GLY A 23 7.90 14.56 -1.12
C GLY A 23 6.98 14.61 -2.35
N VAL A 24 5.70 14.29 -2.17
CA VAL A 24 4.69 14.29 -3.24
C VAL A 24 3.60 15.32 -2.91
N ASP A 25 3.13 16.06 -3.91
CA ASP A 25 2.01 16.98 -3.72
C ASP A 25 0.74 16.21 -3.34
N GLY A 26 0.27 16.39 -2.10
CA GLY A 26 -0.84 15.66 -1.51
C GLY A 26 -2.17 15.82 -2.27
N LYS A 27 -2.31 16.85 -3.10
CA LYS A 27 -3.51 17.08 -3.91
C LYS A 27 -3.75 16.01 -4.97
N LEU A 28 -2.71 15.31 -5.42
CA LEU A 28 -2.81 14.30 -6.48
C LEU A 28 -3.20 12.91 -5.98
N ALA A 29 -3.19 12.69 -4.67
CA ALA A 29 -3.14 11.34 -4.11
C ALA A 29 -4.47 10.86 -3.49
N ALA A 30 -5.42 11.77 -3.25
CA ALA A 30 -6.57 11.52 -2.38
C ALA A 30 -7.93 11.38 -3.09
N GLN A 31 -7.99 11.29 -4.42
CA GLN A 31 -9.26 11.26 -5.15
C GLN A 31 -9.52 9.92 -5.86
N ASP A 32 -10.58 9.22 -5.43
CA ASP A 32 -11.18 8.01 -6.04
C ASP A 32 -10.21 6.86 -6.33
N ASN A 33 -9.54 6.34 -5.30
CA ASN A 33 -8.75 5.11 -5.42
C ASN A 33 -9.63 3.86 -5.27
N LEU A 34 -9.62 3.01 -6.29
CA LEU A 34 -10.13 1.64 -6.29
C LEU A 34 -8.94 0.68 -6.19
N MET A 35 -8.95 -0.18 -5.18
CA MET A 35 -7.94 -1.22 -4.97
C MET A 35 -8.57 -2.60 -5.10
N THR A 36 -8.13 -3.40 -6.06
CA THR A 36 -8.55 -4.79 -6.19
C THR A 36 -7.43 -5.70 -5.74
N ILE A 37 -7.70 -6.53 -4.74
CA ILE A 37 -6.74 -7.50 -4.20
C ILE A 37 -7.21 -8.89 -4.60
N LYS A 38 -6.28 -9.69 -5.15
CA LYS A 38 -6.44 -11.12 -5.38
C LYS A 38 -5.29 -11.85 -4.74
N GLN A 39 -5.60 -12.73 -3.81
CA GLN A 39 -4.63 -13.59 -3.16
C GLN A 39 -4.68 -14.99 -3.80
N ASN A 40 -3.51 -15.56 -4.06
CA ASN A 40 -3.34 -16.95 -4.47
C ASN A 40 -2.23 -17.60 -3.62
N GLY A 41 -2.63 -18.26 -2.54
CA GLY A 41 -1.71 -18.79 -1.52
C GLY A 41 -0.86 -17.68 -0.87
N LYS A 42 0.44 -17.70 -1.14
CA LYS A 42 1.41 -16.69 -0.67
C LYS A 42 1.56 -15.49 -1.61
N GLN A 43 1.02 -15.56 -2.82
CA GLN A 43 1.09 -14.48 -3.80
C GLN A 43 -0.13 -13.56 -3.66
N PHE A 44 0.10 -12.26 -3.77
CA PHE A 44 -0.91 -11.22 -3.83
C PHE A 44 -0.73 -10.45 -5.13
N SER A 45 -1.84 -10.23 -5.82
CA SER A 45 -1.96 -9.31 -6.94
C SER A 45 -2.84 -8.16 -6.50
N VAL A 46 -2.29 -6.95 -6.48
CA VAL A 46 -2.96 -5.72 -6.11
C VAL A 46 -3.02 -4.86 -7.36
N HIS A 47 -4.23 -4.48 -7.75
CA HIS A 47 -4.49 -3.53 -8.82
C HIS A 47 -5.06 -2.26 -8.19
N GLU A 48 -4.30 -1.17 -8.23
CA GLU A 48 -4.76 0.14 -7.78
C GLU A 48 -5.10 1.00 -9.01
N SER A 49 -6.30 1.56 -9.03
CA SER A 49 -6.75 2.49 -10.06
C SER A 49 -7.25 3.77 -9.41
N SER A 50 -6.76 4.89 -9.89
CA SER A 50 -7.19 6.24 -9.57
C SER A 50 -7.62 6.96 -10.86
N VAL A 51 -8.14 8.19 -10.72
CA VAL A 51 -8.44 9.06 -11.88
C VAL A 51 -7.18 9.40 -12.68
N PHE A 52 -6.01 9.38 -12.05
CA PHE A 52 -4.75 9.84 -12.66
C PHE A 52 -3.85 8.71 -13.17
N ASN A 53 -3.92 7.54 -12.54
CA ASN A 53 -3.05 6.42 -12.85
C ASN A 53 -3.71 5.07 -12.48
N ALA A 54 -3.21 4.02 -13.11
CA ALA A 54 -3.45 2.65 -12.66
C ALA A 54 -2.09 1.97 -12.47
N SER A 55 -1.99 1.10 -11.48
CA SER A 55 -0.79 0.34 -11.20
C SER A 55 -1.12 -1.08 -10.75
N ASP A 56 -0.31 -2.02 -11.22
CA ASP A 56 -0.40 -3.42 -10.86
C ASP A 56 0.84 -3.79 -10.05
N MET A 57 0.63 -4.35 -8.87
CA MET A 57 1.67 -4.87 -8.00
C MET A 57 1.42 -6.35 -7.76
N VAL A 58 2.44 -7.17 -8.01
CA VAL A 58 2.42 -8.58 -7.63
C VAL A 58 3.54 -8.82 -6.64
N PHE A 59 3.21 -9.33 -5.46
CA PHE A 59 4.19 -9.68 -4.44
C PHE A 59 3.92 -11.05 -3.85
N ARG A 60 4.95 -11.62 -3.25
CA ARG A 60 4.88 -12.85 -2.45
C ARG A 60 5.28 -12.55 -1.02
N LEU A 61 4.54 -13.13 -0.07
CA LEU A 61 4.86 -13.01 1.34
C LEU A 61 6.27 -13.53 1.63
N GLU A 62 6.99 -12.82 2.51
CA GLU A 62 8.33 -13.14 2.99
C GLU A 62 9.44 -13.07 1.93
N GLU A 63 9.13 -12.56 0.74
CA GLU A 63 10.10 -12.28 -0.33
C GLU A 63 10.38 -10.78 -0.45
N ILE A 64 11.60 -10.42 -0.87
CA ILE A 64 11.99 -9.03 -1.14
C ILE A 64 11.42 -8.59 -2.49
N HIS A 65 10.69 -7.48 -2.48
CA HIS A 65 10.12 -6.86 -3.67
C HIS A 65 10.63 -5.43 -3.80
N GLU A 66 10.78 -5.00 -5.05
CA GLU A 66 11.02 -3.61 -5.42
C GLU A 66 9.82 -3.10 -6.20
N TYR A 67 9.23 -1.99 -5.76
CA TYR A 67 8.16 -1.31 -6.49
C TYR A 67 8.35 0.21 -6.47
N SER A 68 7.67 0.88 -7.39
CA SER A 68 7.68 2.33 -7.51
C SER A 68 6.31 2.87 -7.13
N MET A 69 6.25 3.71 -6.10
CA MET A 69 5.03 4.42 -5.71
C MET A 69 5.25 5.90 -5.99
N LEU A 70 4.48 6.46 -6.93
CA LEU A 70 4.52 7.90 -7.26
C LEU A 70 5.95 8.41 -7.57
N GLY A 71 6.76 7.57 -8.21
CA GLY A 71 8.16 7.86 -8.55
C GLY A 71 9.19 7.51 -7.47
N ILE A 72 8.74 7.14 -6.27
CA ILE A 72 9.61 6.72 -5.16
C ILE A 72 9.83 5.21 -5.24
N LYS A 73 11.09 4.79 -5.36
CA LYS A 73 11.47 3.37 -5.35
C LYS A 73 11.55 2.84 -3.92
N LEU A 74 10.80 1.80 -3.65
CA LEU A 74 10.67 1.14 -2.35
C LEU A 74 11.17 -0.31 -2.47
N VAL A 75 11.96 -0.77 -1.50
CA VAL A 75 12.43 -2.16 -1.42
C VAL A 75 12.09 -2.74 -0.07
N GLY A 76 11.39 -3.86 -0.04
CA GLY A 76 10.99 -4.44 1.23
C GLY A 76 10.22 -5.73 1.11
N ILE A 77 9.65 -6.13 2.24
CA ILE A 77 8.96 -7.41 2.38
C ILE A 77 7.57 -7.20 2.94
N TRP A 78 6.62 -7.99 2.45
CA TRP A 78 5.32 -8.16 3.06
C TRP A 78 5.31 -9.42 3.93
N ARG A 79 4.77 -9.31 5.13
CA ARG A 79 4.54 -10.41 6.06
C ARG A 79 3.06 -10.47 6.42
N ARG A 80 2.58 -11.65 6.76
CA ARG A 80 1.20 -11.83 7.20
C ARG A 80 1.17 -12.29 8.64
N LEU A 81 0.47 -11.55 9.48
CA LEU A 81 0.22 -11.86 10.89
C LEU A 81 -1.28 -12.06 11.09
N GLY A 82 -1.75 -13.30 10.89
CA GLY A 82 -3.17 -13.64 10.97
C GLY A 82 -4.02 -12.94 9.89
N LEU A 83 -4.84 -11.96 10.31
CA LEU A 83 -5.66 -11.10 9.45
C LEU A 83 -5.02 -9.73 9.18
N LYS A 84 -3.76 -9.53 9.58
CA LYS A 84 -2.98 -8.34 9.28
C LYS A 84 -1.89 -8.63 8.26
N LEU A 85 -1.60 -7.66 7.42
CA LEU A 85 -0.49 -7.62 6.48
C LEU A 85 0.47 -6.51 6.94
N GLU A 86 1.75 -6.83 7.13
CA GLU A 86 2.78 -5.88 7.55
C GLU A 86 3.85 -5.75 6.47
N GLY A 87 4.07 -4.53 6.02
CA GLY A 87 5.01 -4.14 4.99
C GLY A 87 6.12 -3.31 5.60
N ASN A 88 7.37 -3.72 5.39
CA ASN A 88 8.55 -2.95 5.80
C ASN A 88 9.39 -2.64 4.58
N PHE A 89 9.42 -1.37 4.18
CA PHE A 89 10.05 -0.90 2.94
C PHE A 89 11.11 0.15 3.22
N ASN A 90 12.26 0.02 2.59
CA ASN A 90 13.29 1.05 2.57
C ASN A 90 13.16 1.84 1.27
N ARG A 91 13.11 3.16 1.42
CA ARG A 91 13.21 4.11 0.31
C ARG A 91 14.62 4.07 -0.28
N LYS A 92 14.75 3.88 -1.60
CA LYS A 92 16.07 3.88 -2.25
C LYS A 92 16.72 5.27 -2.29
N ASP A 93 15.92 6.33 -2.32
CA ASP A 93 16.39 7.71 -2.44
C ASP A 93 17.04 8.23 -1.15
N ASN A 94 16.46 7.92 0.01
CA ASN A 94 16.91 8.47 1.30
C ASN A 94 17.18 7.41 2.39
N LYS A 95 17.04 6.12 2.07
CA LYS A 95 17.21 4.98 2.99
C LYS A 95 16.30 5.00 4.22
N LYS A 96 15.29 5.86 4.25
CA LYS A 96 14.33 5.91 5.35
C LYS A 96 13.35 4.74 5.26
N LEU A 97 12.82 4.37 6.42
CA LEU A 97 11.91 3.25 6.54
C LEU A 97 10.47 3.73 6.35
N LEU A 98 9.73 3.02 5.51
CA LEU A 98 8.29 3.13 5.34
C LEU A 98 7.68 1.83 5.85
N LYS A 99 6.88 1.94 6.92
CA LYS A 99 6.07 0.83 7.42
C LYS A 99 4.66 0.99 6.90
N THR A 100 4.04 -0.11 6.48
CA THR A 100 2.64 -0.14 6.08
C THR A 100 1.97 -1.33 6.72
N GLU A 101 0.80 -1.13 7.32
CA GLU A 101 -0.03 -2.18 7.87
C GLU A 101 -1.38 -2.17 7.15
N GLN A 102 -1.89 -3.35 6.80
CA GLN A 102 -3.25 -3.52 6.29
C GLN A 102 -3.99 -4.54 7.14
N GLU A 103 -5.21 -4.20 7.55
CA GLU A 103 -6.09 -5.11 8.29
C GLU A 103 -7.53 -4.98 7.84
N ILE A 104 -8.31 -6.02 8.07
CA ILE A 104 -9.76 -6.01 7.81
C ILE A 104 -10.48 -5.94 9.15
N ALA A 105 -11.22 -4.86 9.36
CA ALA A 105 -11.99 -4.61 10.57
C ALA A 105 -13.41 -4.16 10.17
N GLY A 106 -14.44 -4.84 10.67
CA GLY A 106 -15.83 -4.44 10.46
C GLY A 106 -16.30 -4.45 8.99
N GLY A 107 -15.59 -5.15 8.10
CA GLY A 107 -15.86 -5.12 6.65
C GLY A 107 -15.17 -3.98 5.91
N GLU A 108 -14.32 -3.20 6.58
CA GLU A 108 -13.46 -2.18 5.98
C GLU A 108 -12.01 -2.71 5.89
N LEU A 109 -11.31 -2.38 4.80
CA LEU A 109 -9.86 -2.53 4.69
C LEU A 109 -9.21 -1.24 5.19
N ILE A 110 -8.48 -1.33 6.29
CA ILE A 110 -7.78 -0.21 6.89
C ILE A 110 -6.30 -0.34 6.52
N GLN A 111 -5.74 0.71 5.93
CA GLN A 111 -4.32 0.82 5.64
C GLN A 111 -3.69 1.96 6.44
N VAL A 112 -2.64 1.66 7.19
CA VAL A 112 -1.87 2.63 7.97
C VAL A 112 -0.44 2.67 7.42
N SER A 113 0.03 3.84 7.03
CA SER A 113 1.40 4.06 6.57
C SER A 113 2.15 5.00 7.51
N LEU A 114 3.37 4.63 7.88
CA LEU A 114 4.23 5.41 8.75
C LEU A 114 5.60 5.59 8.10
N HIS A 115 6.00 6.84 7.93
CA HIS A 115 7.35 7.19 7.50
C HIS A 115 8.24 7.44 8.73
N CYS A 116 9.37 6.75 8.83
CA CYS A 116 10.32 6.82 9.93
C CYS A 116 11.68 7.38 9.46
#